data_AF-A0A2N2G0I6-F1
#
_entry.id   AF-A0A2N2G0I6-F1
#
_cell.length_a   1.000
_cell.length_b   1.000
_cell.length_c   1.000
_cell.angle_alpha   90.00
_cell.angle_beta   90.00
_cell.angle_gamma   90.00
#
_symmetry.space_group_name_H-M   'P 1'
#
loop_
_entity.id
_entity.type
_entity.pdbx_description
1 polymer ?
#
loop_
_entity_poly.entity_id
_entity_poly.type
_entity_poly.pdbx_seq_one_letter_code
_entity_poly.pdbx_strand_id
1 'polypeptide(L)'
;MARKYLLIGIILFLFAGCTAGEIQSFTTAAISKDPSQAFKVLAKNKAIGYTANPNRLKSDIQKLANIDKIFKEFINSISKEWGEENVEVPKQKEYVKYIDNYKSRALIDYDNGIITVETLEQNDPQNSLKNAIITTLLLPDDPRAVDLFGSSEVKLGGTPYLLGEVKDDQNKDIRYEWRAKRYAD
;
A
#
# COMPACT_ATOMS: atom_id res chain seq x y z
N MET A 1 34.63 -19.92 2.64
CA MET A 1 33.32 -20.19 2.00
C MET A 1 32.13 -20.28 2.97
N ALA A 2 32.31 -20.42 4.29
CA ALA A 2 31.19 -20.53 5.25
C ALA A 2 30.42 -19.21 5.55
N ARG A 3 31.00 -18.05 5.26
CA ARG A 3 30.42 -16.73 5.62
C ARG A 3 29.34 -16.22 4.63
N LYS A 4 29.29 -16.76 3.40
CA LYS A 4 28.28 -16.41 2.38
C LYS A 4 26.96 -17.19 2.55
N TYR A 5 27.00 -18.38 3.16
CA TYR A 5 25.80 -19.18 3.42
C TYR A 5 25.03 -18.70 4.66
N LEU A 6 25.69 -17.99 5.58
CA LEU A 6 25.05 -17.41 6.76
C LEU A 6 24.10 -16.23 6.41
N LEU A 7 24.39 -15.50 5.32
CA LEU A 7 23.54 -14.41 4.83
C LEU A 7 22.35 -14.89 4.00
N ILE A 8 22.44 -16.09 3.40
CA ILE A 8 21.33 -16.70 2.66
C ILE A 8 20.31 -17.35 3.62
N GLY A 9 20.74 -17.81 4.81
CA GLY A 9 19.85 -18.35 5.84
C GLY A 9 18.95 -17.32 6.53
N ILE A 10 19.34 -16.03 6.54
CA ILE A 10 18.59 -14.95 7.21
C ILE A 10 17.44 -14.42 6.32
N ILE A 11 17.55 -14.56 4.99
CA ILE A 11 16.52 -14.09 4.05
C ILE A 11 15.31 -15.05 3.98
N LEU A 12 15.47 -16.33 4.34
CA LEU A 12 14.35 -17.28 4.39
C LEU A 12 13.47 -17.18 5.64
N PHE A 13 13.93 -16.51 6.71
CA PHE A 13 13.18 -16.40 7.97
C PHE A 13 12.20 -15.21 8.02
N LEU A 14 12.20 -14.34 7.01
CA LEU A 14 11.35 -13.15 6.96
C LEU A 14 9.95 -13.40 6.36
N PHE A 15 9.65 -14.62 5.89
CA PHE A 15 8.32 -15.01 5.40
C PHE A 15 7.35 -15.49 6.48
N ALA A 16 7.67 -15.31 7.77
CA ALA A 16 6.93 -15.87 8.89
C ALA A 16 5.58 -15.15 9.21
N GLY A 17 4.87 -14.62 8.22
CA GLY A 17 3.57 -13.95 8.40
C GLY A 17 2.38 -14.85 8.09
N CYS A 18 2.46 -15.61 7.00
CA CYS A 18 1.50 -16.62 6.60
C CYS A 18 2.28 -17.77 5.94
N THR A 19 1.95 -18.99 6.30
CA THR A 19 2.36 -20.14 5.49
C THR A 19 1.72 -20.03 4.11
N ALA A 20 2.36 -20.59 3.07
CA ALA A 20 1.79 -20.56 1.71
C ALA A 20 0.36 -21.13 1.66
N GLY A 21 0.04 -22.10 2.52
CA GLY A 21 -1.31 -22.65 2.67
C GLY A 21 -2.32 -21.65 3.26
N GLU A 22 -1.91 -20.80 4.22
CA GLU A 22 -2.78 -19.77 4.80
C GLU A 22 -3.14 -18.70 3.77
N ILE A 23 -2.19 -18.26 2.95
CA ILE A 23 -2.43 -17.27 1.86
C ILE A 23 -3.46 -17.80 0.86
N GLN A 24 -3.30 -19.05 0.44
CA GLN A 24 -4.21 -19.70 -0.50
C GLN A 24 -5.60 -19.89 0.12
N SER A 25 -5.67 -20.28 1.39
CA SER A 25 -6.93 -20.47 2.10
C SER A 25 -7.69 -19.16 2.34
N PHE A 26 -6.99 -18.05 2.59
CA PHE A 26 -7.57 -16.72 2.75
C PHE A 26 -8.13 -16.19 1.43
N THR A 27 -7.36 -16.31 0.35
CA THR A 27 -7.80 -15.92 -0.99
C THR A 27 -9.03 -16.72 -1.42
N THR A 28 -9.01 -18.04 -1.17
CA THR A 28 -10.14 -18.93 -1.45
C THR A 28 -11.37 -18.59 -0.61
N ALA A 29 -11.18 -18.22 0.67
CA ALA A 29 -12.27 -17.81 1.56
C ALA A 29 -12.91 -16.50 1.10
N ALA A 30 -12.11 -15.51 0.69
CA ALA A 30 -12.57 -14.20 0.24
C ALA A 30 -13.42 -14.28 -1.05
N ILE A 31 -13.15 -15.23 -1.94
CA ILE A 31 -13.90 -15.45 -3.19
C ILE A 31 -14.94 -16.58 -3.10
N SER A 32 -15.12 -17.17 -1.91
CA SER A 32 -16.04 -18.30 -1.72
C SER A 32 -17.51 -17.87 -1.76
N LYS A 33 -18.40 -18.82 -2.05
CA LYS A 33 -19.86 -18.59 -2.04
C LYS A 33 -20.40 -18.21 -0.64
N ASP A 34 -19.69 -18.57 0.42
CA ASP A 34 -20.01 -18.21 1.81
C ASP A 34 -18.70 -17.85 2.57
N PRO A 35 -18.23 -16.60 2.43
CA PRO A 35 -17.01 -16.14 3.07
C PRO A 35 -17.07 -16.24 4.60
N SER A 36 -18.23 -15.98 5.20
CA SER A 36 -18.38 -16.02 6.66
C SER A 36 -18.09 -17.40 7.23
N GLN A 37 -18.56 -18.46 6.57
CA GLN A 37 -18.24 -19.83 7.01
C GLN A 37 -16.78 -20.20 6.73
N ALA A 38 -16.23 -19.81 5.58
CA ALA A 38 -14.82 -20.04 5.27
C ALA A 38 -13.89 -19.38 6.30
N PHE A 39 -14.18 -18.14 6.71
CA PHE A 39 -13.43 -17.44 7.76
C PHE A 39 -13.59 -18.08 9.15
N LYS A 40 -14.77 -18.62 9.49
CA LYS A 40 -14.95 -19.37 10.75
C LYS A 40 -14.06 -20.61 10.82
N VAL A 41 -13.92 -21.34 9.70
CA VAL A 41 -13.02 -22.51 9.63
C VAL A 41 -11.56 -22.09 9.80
N LEU A 42 -11.14 -21.00 9.15
CA LEU A 42 -9.80 -20.45 9.32
C LEU A 42 -9.52 -20.04 10.76
N ALA A 43 -10.45 -19.34 11.40
CA ALA A 43 -10.33 -18.94 12.81
C ALA A 43 -10.19 -20.16 13.74
N LYS A 44 -10.99 -21.20 13.53
CA LYS A 44 -10.91 -22.45 14.29
C LYS A 44 -9.54 -23.14 14.10
N ASN A 45 -9.07 -23.25 12.87
CA ASN A 45 -7.77 -23.86 12.57
C ASN A 45 -6.61 -23.07 13.18
N LYS A 46 -6.68 -21.73 13.14
CA LYS A 46 -5.68 -20.86 13.76
C LYS A 46 -5.68 -20.99 15.29
N ALA A 47 -6.86 -21.09 15.92
CA ALA A 47 -6.99 -21.36 17.35
C ALA A 47 -6.37 -22.72 17.75
N ILE A 48 -6.64 -23.78 16.98
CA ILE A 48 -5.98 -25.08 17.17
C ILE A 48 -4.47 -24.94 17.03
N GLY A 49 -4.01 -24.20 16.00
CA GLY A 49 -2.58 -23.91 15.80
C GLY A 49 -1.91 -23.21 16.99
N TYR A 50 -2.62 -22.34 17.71
CA TYR A 50 -2.11 -21.71 18.93
C TYR A 50 -2.03 -22.67 20.11
N THR A 51 -3.00 -23.59 20.26
CA THR A 51 -2.95 -24.61 21.32
C THR A 51 -1.77 -25.57 21.13
N ALA A 52 -1.46 -25.93 19.88
CA ALA A 52 -0.32 -26.78 19.54
C ALA A 52 1.04 -26.06 19.69
N ASN A 53 1.09 -24.74 19.55
CA ASN A 53 2.31 -23.94 19.74
C ASN A 53 1.97 -22.52 20.22
N PRO A 54 1.97 -22.28 21.55
CA PRO A 54 1.63 -20.98 22.14
C PRO A 54 2.52 -19.81 21.68
N ASN A 55 3.77 -20.07 21.28
CA ASN A 55 4.66 -19.02 20.78
C ASN A 55 4.16 -18.39 19.47
N ARG A 56 3.31 -19.08 18.70
CA ARG A 56 2.69 -18.50 17.49
C ARG A 56 1.73 -17.36 17.84
N LEU A 57 0.95 -17.50 18.90
CA LEU A 57 0.07 -16.43 19.38
C LEU A 57 0.89 -15.21 19.80
N LYS A 58 1.98 -15.42 20.55
CA LYS A 58 2.90 -14.33 20.94
C LYS A 58 3.48 -13.63 19.71
N SER A 59 3.93 -14.39 18.71
CA SER A 59 4.47 -13.83 17.46
C SER A 59 3.41 -13.02 16.72
N ASP A 60 2.18 -13.52 16.61
CA ASP A 60 1.09 -12.82 15.93
C ASP A 60 0.69 -11.54 16.68
N ILE A 61 0.61 -11.56 18.02
CA ILE A 61 0.41 -10.35 18.84
C ILE A 61 1.55 -9.34 18.61
N GLN A 62 2.80 -9.79 18.56
CA GLN A 62 3.95 -8.90 18.31
C GLN A 62 3.89 -8.28 16.91
N LYS A 63 3.48 -9.03 15.89
CA LYS A 63 3.29 -8.49 14.54
C LYS A 63 2.19 -7.43 14.51
N LEU A 64 1.06 -7.67 15.18
CA LEU A 64 -0.03 -6.69 15.30
C LEU A 64 0.45 -5.41 16.00
N ALA A 65 1.13 -5.53 17.13
CA ALA A 65 1.70 -4.38 17.83
C ALA A 65 2.71 -3.59 16.97
N ASN A 66 3.47 -4.29 16.11
CA ASN A 66 4.39 -3.64 15.18
C ASN A 66 3.63 -2.88 14.07
N ILE A 67 2.52 -3.44 13.57
CA ILE A 67 1.65 -2.74 12.61
C ILE A 67 1.05 -1.49 13.24
N ASP A 68 0.52 -1.59 14.46
CA ASP A 68 -0.02 -0.44 15.19
C ASP A 68 1.03 0.66 15.39
N LYS A 69 2.29 0.26 15.65
CA LYS A 69 3.41 1.20 15.76
C LYS A 69 3.70 1.88 14.43
N ILE A 70 3.82 1.13 13.34
CA ILE A 70 4.06 1.68 11.98
C ILE A 70 2.93 2.64 11.61
N PHE A 71 1.67 2.27 11.88
CA PHE A 71 0.53 3.12 11.60
C PHE A 71 0.56 4.41 12.43
N LYS A 72 0.89 4.34 13.71
CA LYS A 72 1.07 5.55 14.55
C LYS A 72 2.20 6.44 14.05
N GLU A 73 3.33 5.86 13.62
CA GLU A 73 4.44 6.61 13.04
C GLU A 73 4.02 7.29 11.74
N PHE A 74 3.29 6.60 10.87
CA PHE A 74 2.71 7.15 9.65
C PHE A 74 1.79 8.35 9.92
N ILE A 75 0.82 8.20 10.83
CA ILE A 75 -0.07 9.30 11.23
C ILE A 75 0.72 10.47 11.80
N ASN A 76 1.66 10.22 12.71
CA ASN A 76 2.49 11.26 13.29
C ASN A 76 3.34 12.00 12.24
N SER A 77 3.85 11.31 11.22
CA SER A 77 4.59 11.92 10.11
C SER A 77 3.69 12.85 9.29
N ILE A 78 2.45 12.44 9.01
CA ILE A 78 1.48 13.28 8.32
C ILE A 78 1.09 14.49 9.16
N SER A 79 0.71 14.29 10.43
CA SER A 79 0.26 15.36 11.32
C SER A 79 1.33 16.44 11.52
N LYS A 80 2.62 16.07 11.47
CA LYS A 80 3.72 17.05 11.54
C LYS A 80 3.77 18.00 10.35
N GLU A 81 3.41 17.53 9.16
CA GLU A 81 3.42 18.35 7.94
C GLU A 81 2.07 19.06 7.74
N TRP A 82 0.94 18.36 7.95
CA TRP A 82 -0.41 18.82 7.58
C TRP A 82 -1.27 19.34 8.76
N GLY A 83 -0.86 19.10 10.01
CA GLY A 83 -1.72 19.29 11.18
C GLY A 83 -2.61 18.08 11.46
N GLU A 84 -3.15 17.99 12.68
CA GLU A 84 -3.98 16.85 13.11
C GLU A 84 -5.32 16.79 12.38
N GLU A 85 -5.86 17.94 12.00
CA GLU A 85 -7.14 18.10 11.33
C GLU A 85 -7.12 17.77 9.84
N ASN A 86 -5.93 17.67 9.22
CA ASN A 86 -5.76 17.37 7.79
C ASN A 86 -5.10 16.01 7.53
N VAL A 87 -5.13 15.11 8.52
CA VAL A 87 -4.64 13.74 8.34
C VAL A 87 -5.64 12.97 7.49
N GLU A 88 -5.22 12.56 6.30
CA GLU A 88 -6.00 11.67 5.43
C GLU A 88 -5.44 10.25 5.50
N VAL A 89 -6.33 9.27 5.62
CA VAL A 89 -5.97 7.85 5.71
C VAL A 89 -6.77 7.04 4.69
N PRO A 90 -6.19 5.98 4.11
CA PRO A 90 -6.93 5.12 3.20
C PRO A 90 -8.20 4.55 3.84
N LYS A 91 -9.31 4.56 3.09
CA LYS A 91 -10.59 3.93 3.47
C LYS A 91 -10.97 2.89 2.41
N GLN A 92 -12.06 2.16 2.63
CA GLN A 92 -12.49 1.09 1.72
C GLN A 92 -12.66 1.54 0.26
N LYS A 93 -13.08 2.80 0.05
CA LYS A 93 -13.31 3.39 -1.27
C LYS A 93 -12.51 4.66 -1.53
N GLU A 94 -11.48 4.89 -0.71
CA GLU A 94 -10.61 6.05 -0.84
C GLU A 94 -9.17 5.58 -0.80
N TYR A 95 -8.41 5.88 -1.85
CA TYR A 95 -6.98 5.67 -1.85
C TYR A 95 -6.27 6.95 -1.44
N VAL A 96 -5.31 6.83 -0.54
CA VAL A 96 -4.46 7.93 -0.09
C VAL A 96 -3.02 7.51 -0.20
N LYS A 97 -2.20 8.29 -0.90
CA LYS A 97 -0.76 8.10 -0.98
C LYS A 97 -0.03 9.40 -0.72
N TYR A 98 0.83 9.37 0.28
CA TYR A 98 1.79 10.43 0.54
C TYR A 98 3.10 10.16 -0.18
N ILE A 99 3.72 11.21 -0.70
CA ILE A 99 5.04 11.21 -1.33
C ILE A 99 5.83 12.47 -0.87
N ASP A 100 7.04 12.64 -1.37
CA ASP A 100 7.90 13.81 -1.09
C ASP A 100 8.04 14.07 0.42
N ASN A 101 8.38 13.03 1.19
CA ASN A 101 8.47 13.10 2.65
C ASN A 101 7.18 13.60 3.32
N TYR A 102 6.02 13.12 2.85
CA TYR A 102 4.69 13.47 3.35
C TYR A 102 4.21 14.87 3.00
N LYS A 103 4.96 15.65 2.23
CA LYS A 103 4.52 17.00 1.84
C LYS A 103 3.54 17.02 0.68
N SER A 104 3.53 15.99 -0.15
CA SER A 104 2.59 15.86 -1.26
C SER A 104 1.70 14.64 -1.03
N ARG A 105 0.42 14.72 -1.41
CA ARG A 105 -0.52 13.61 -1.32
C ARG A 105 -1.40 13.49 -2.55
N ALA A 106 -1.76 12.26 -2.88
CA ALA A 106 -2.78 11.94 -3.87
C ALA A 106 -3.94 11.21 -3.20
N LEU A 107 -5.15 11.72 -3.44
CA LEU A 107 -6.42 11.20 -2.94
C LEU A 107 -7.23 10.73 -4.15
N ILE A 108 -7.68 9.48 -4.15
CA ILE A 108 -8.58 8.94 -5.17
C ILE A 108 -9.87 8.53 -4.49
N ASP A 109 -10.95 9.21 -4.83
CA ASP A 109 -12.30 8.87 -4.44
C ASP A 109 -12.93 8.01 -5.54
N TYR A 110 -13.09 6.71 -5.26
CA TYR A 110 -13.63 5.76 -6.24
C TYR A 110 -15.15 5.87 -6.43
N ASP A 111 -15.88 6.45 -5.47
CA ASP A 111 -17.33 6.63 -5.60
C ASP A 111 -17.65 7.82 -6.51
N ASN A 112 -16.88 8.91 -6.39
CA ASN A 112 -17.08 10.12 -7.17
C ASN A 112 -16.23 10.16 -8.46
N GLY A 113 -15.23 9.29 -8.59
CA GLY A 113 -14.31 9.29 -9.73
C GLY A 113 -13.41 10.51 -9.76
N ILE A 114 -13.03 11.03 -8.58
CA ILE A 114 -12.24 12.25 -8.44
C ILE A 114 -10.84 11.89 -7.94
N ILE A 115 -9.83 12.47 -8.58
CA ILE A 115 -8.44 12.41 -8.13
C ILE A 115 -8.03 13.82 -7.73
N THR A 116 -7.64 13.98 -6.46
CA THR A 116 -7.14 15.23 -5.91
C THR A 116 -5.67 15.07 -5.56
N VAL A 117 -4.83 15.99 -6.04
CA VAL A 117 -3.39 16.01 -5.75
C VAL A 117 -3.05 17.33 -5.11
N GLU A 118 -2.38 17.28 -3.95
CA GLU A 118 -2.08 18.45 -3.13
C GLU A 118 -0.61 18.41 -2.70
N THR A 119 -0.01 19.59 -2.47
CA THR A 119 1.34 19.69 -1.91
C THR A 119 1.45 20.87 -0.94
N LEU A 120 2.25 20.69 0.10
CA LEU A 120 2.72 21.72 1.03
C LEU A 120 4.16 22.18 0.72
N GLU A 121 4.80 21.65 -0.33
CA GLU A 121 6.14 22.10 -0.72
C GLU A 121 6.10 23.56 -1.19
N GLN A 122 6.97 24.40 -0.62
CA GLN A 122 6.96 25.84 -0.85
C GLN A 122 8.03 26.29 -1.85
N ASN A 123 9.13 25.54 -1.97
CA ASN A 123 10.25 25.96 -2.82
C ASN A 123 9.95 25.73 -4.30
N ASP A 124 9.33 24.58 -4.64
CA ASP A 124 8.97 24.22 -6.01
C ASP A 124 7.64 23.43 -6.05
N PRO A 125 6.51 24.07 -5.68
CA PRO A 125 5.21 23.41 -5.61
C PRO A 125 4.78 22.81 -6.94
N GLN A 126 5.10 23.46 -8.06
CA GLN A 126 4.70 23.00 -9.39
C GLN A 126 5.36 21.67 -9.73
N ASN A 127 6.68 21.54 -9.50
CA ASN A 127 7.36 20.28 -9.78
C ASN A 127 6.92 19.16 -8.82
N SER A 128 6.67 19.47 -7.54
CA SER A 128 6.11 18.50 -6.59
C SER A 128 4.72 18.00 -7.03
N LEU A 129 3.82 18.90 -7.44
CA LEU A 129 2.51 18.52 -7.98
C LEU A 129 2.66 17.68 -9.25
N LYS A 130 3.52 18.10 -10.18
CA LYS A 130 3.79 17.36 -11.41
C LYS A 130 4.27 15.93 -11.12
N ASN A 131 5.23 15.78 -10.22
CA ASN A 131 5.73 14.46 -9.79
C ASN A 131 4.62 13.61 -9.15
N ALA A 132 3.79 14.22 -8.30
CA ALA A 132 2.66 13.55 -7.67
C ALA A 132 1.63 13.07 -8.69
N ILE A 133 1.23 13.93 -9.63
CA ILE A 133 0.30 13.58 -10.72
C ILE A 133 0.87 12.41 -11.55
N ILE A 134 2.13 12.50 -11.99
CA ILE A 134 2.77 11.43 -12.77
C ILE A 134 2.76 10.10 -12.00
N THR A 135 3.13 10.15 -10.72
CA THR A 135 3.18 8.97 -9.85
C THR A 135 1.80 8.35 -9.66
N THR A 136 0.76 9.16 -9.47
CA THR A 136 -0.62 8.70 -9.32
C THR A 136 -1.14 8.05 -10.60
N LEU A 137 -0.94 8.69 -11.75
CA LEU A 137 -1.40 8.18 -13.04
C LEU A 137 -0.71 6.86 -13.44
N LEU A 138 0.53 6.66 -12.96
CA LEU A 138 1.35 5.50 -13.25
C LEU A 138 1.48 4.54 -12.06
N LEU A 139 0.59 4.69 -11.06
CA LEU A 139 0.55 3.83 -9.90
C LEU A 139 0.43 2.37 -10.36
N PRO A 140 1.32 1.46 -9.96
CA PRO A 140 1.25 0.05 -10.36
C PRO A 140 -0.06 -0.62 -9.95
N ASP A 141 -0.56 -1.52 -10.79
CA ASP A 141 -1.74 -2.35 -10.52
C ASP A 141 -1.56 -3.33 -9.33
N ASP A 142 -0.34 -3.82 -9.09
CA ASP A 142 -0.01 -4.67 -7.95
C ASP A 142 0.16 -3.83 -6.66
N PRO A 143 -0.76 -3.92 -5.69
CA PRO A 143 -0.69 -3.15 -4.46
C PRO A 143 0.52 -3.53 -3.59
N ARG A 144 1.15 -4.69 -3.82
CA ARG A 144 2.35 -5.13 -3.09
C ARG A 144 3.61 -4.44 -3.58
N ALA A 145 3.56 -3.81 -4.76
CA ALA A 145 4.69 -3.07 -5.31
C ALA A 145 4.86 -1.68 -4.67
N VAL A 146 3.88 -1.24 -3.86
CA VAL A 146 3.83 0.10 -3.29
C VAL A 146 3.71 0.03 -1.77
N ASP A 147 4.60 0.74 -1.07
CA ASP A 147 4.44 0.98 0.37
C ASP A 147 3.36 2.04 0.59
N LEU A 148 2.24 1.66 1.22
CA LEU A 148 1.12 2.55 1.49
C LEU A 148 1.33 3.47 2.70
N PHE A 149 2.19 3.08 3.64
CA PHE A 149 2.41 3.79 4.91
C PHE A 149 3.72 4.57 4.94
N GLY A 150 4.48 4.55 3.85
CA GLY A 150 5.68 5.34 3.65
C GLY A 150 5.48 6.43 2.60
N SER A 151 6.42 7.36 2.55
CA SER A 151 6.51 8.42 1.53
C SER A 151 7.61 8.18 0.49
N SER A 152 8.14 6.96 0.44
CA SER A 152 9.17 6.57 -0.52
C SER A 152 8.65 6.58 -1.96
N GLU A 153 9.58 6.80 -2.90
CA GLU A 153 9.31 6.79 -4.33
C GLU A 153 8.66 5.48 -4.79
N VAL A 154 7.68 5.61 -5.68
CA VAL A 154 7.00 4.49 -6.31
C VAL A 154 7.78 4.07 -7.54
N LYS A 155 8.11 2.78 -7.63
CA LYS A 155 8.76 2.23 -8.84
C LYS A 155 7.76 2.14 -9.97
N LEU A 156 7.99 2.94 -11.01
CA LEU A 156 7.15 2.97 -12.21
C LEU A 156 7.59 1.90 -13.23
N GLY A 157 6.69 1.57 -14.17
CA GLY A 157 7.00 0.71 -15.32
C GLY A 157 6.09 -0.51 -15.51
N GLY A 158 5.28 -0.85 -14.50
CA GLY A 158 4.22 -1.85 -14.61
C GLY A 158 2.99 -1.35 -15.39
N THR A 159 1.95 -2.17 -15.46
CA THR A 159 0.63 -1.72 -15.94
C THR A 159 0.04 -0.76 -14.89
N PRO A 160 -0.36 0.47 -15.27
CA PRO A 160 -0.96 1.38 -14.30
C PRO A 160 -2.34 0.89 -13.84
N TYR A 161 -2.60 1.04 -12.55
CA TYR A 161 -3.89 0.75 -11.91
C TYR A 161 -5.03 1.57 -12.52
N LEU A 162 -4.77 2.84 -12.87
CA LEU A 162 -5.76 3.76 -13.45
C LEU A 162 -5.85 3.70 -14.97
N LEU A 163 -5.23 2.70 -15.60
CA LEU A 163 -5.22 2.57 -17.06
C LEU A 163 -6.65 2.34 -17.59
N GLY A 164 -7.14 3.27 -18.40
CA GLY A 164 -8.49 3.23 -18.97
C GLY A 164 -9.56 3.91 -18.10
N GLU A 165 -9.28 4.09 -16.82
CA GLU A 165 -10.12 4.86 -15.89
C GLU A 165 -9.87 6.37 -16.04
N VAL A 166 -8.62 6.76 -16.30
CA VAL A 166 -8.22 8.15 -16.55
C VAL A 166 -7.68 8.30 -17.96
N LYS A 167 -8.17 9.34 -18.65
CA LYS A 167 -7.72 9.75 -19.97
C LYS A 167 -7.14 11.15 -19.92
N ASP A 168 -6.18 11.41 -20.79
CA ASP A 168 -5.60 12.74 -20.92
C ASP A 168 -6.51 13.72 -21.70
N ASP A 169 -6.02 14.95 -21.86
CA ASP A 169 -6.63 16.04 -22.66
C ASP A 169 -6.92 15.66 -24.13
N GLN A 170 -6.31 14.57 -24.63
CA GLN A 170 -6.52 14.05 -25.98
C GLN A 170 -7.43 12.82 -26.00
N ASN A 171 -8.09 12.52 -24.87
CA ASN A 171 -8.94 11.35 -24.68
C ASN A 171 -8.18 10.02 -24.91
N LYS A 172 -6.90 9.97 -24.55
CA LYS A 172 -6.05 8.78 -24.66
C LYS A 172 -5.68 8.23 -23.29
N ASP A 173 -5.57 6.90 -23.22
CA ASP A 173 -5.15 6.22 -22.00
C ASP A 173 -3.70 6.55 -21.65
N ILE A 174 -3.44 6.74 -20.36
CA ILE A 174 -2.14 7.16 -19.84
C ILE A 174 -1.37 5.93 -19.34
N ARG A 175 -0.62 5.31 -20.26
CA ARG A 175 0.22 4.13 -19.94
C ARG A 175 1.68 4.47 -19.64
N TYR A 176 2.22 5.49 -20.29
CA TYR A 176 3.66 5.75 -20.37
C TYR A 176 4.03 7.06 -19.71
N GLU A 177 5.24 7.08 -19.13
CA GLU A 177 5.78 8.23 -18.41
C GLU A 177 5.78 9.52 -19.22
N TRP A 178 6.12 9.45 -20.52
CA TRP A 178 6.11 10.64 -21.38
C TRP A 178 4.72 11.27 -21.52
N ARG A 179 3.65 10.45 -21.56
CA ARG A 179 2.27 10.93 -21.71
C ARG A 179 1.75 11.48 -20.38
N ALA A 180 2.08 10.81 -19.27
CA ALA A 180 1.78 11.32 -17.94
C ALA A 180 2.47 12.67 -17.68
N LYS A 181 3.76 12.79 -18.05
CA LYS A 181 4.52 14.04 -17.96
C LYS A 181 3.86 15.18 -18.74
N ARG A 182 3.44 14.92 -19.99
CA ARG A 182 2.74 15.88 -20.84
C ARG A 182 1.38 16.29 -20.28
N TYR A 183 0.63 15.37 -19.68
CA TYR A 183 -0.69 15.65 -19.11
C TYR A 183 -0.60 16.41 -17.77
N ALA A 184 0.52 16.27 -17.07
CA ALA A 184 0.80 16.98 -15.81
C ALA A 184 1.42 18.37 -16.01
N ASP A 185 1.70 18.77 -17.26
CA ASP A 185 2.17 20.11 -17.66
C ASP A 185 0.98 21.04 -17.95
#